data_AF-A0A069P5A1-F1
#
_entry.id   AF-A0A069P5A1-F1
#
_cell.length_a   1.000
_cell.length_b   1.000
_cell.length_c   1.000
_cell.angle_alpha   90.00
_cell.angle_beta   90.00
_cell.angle_gamma   90.00
#
_symmetry.space_group_name_H-M   'P 1'
#
loop_
_entity.id
_entity.type
_entity.pdbx_description
1 polymer ?
#
loop_
_entity_poly.entity_id
_entity_poly.type
_entity_poly.pdbx_seq_one_letter_code
_entity_poly.pdbx_strand_id
1 'polypeptide(L)'
;MKKISVAAVLLSTLALAGCDDKPSDKLSSEVIRKIADNDSTEGLEVTNFERANGQVDQNSANLYKVTYSYNLRLTQPYAETVLANAKLYQRDKATNAKRETGAFFDATALENSVNSMQQSMLVNQWIANQDDGFKARRDALLDPCAPCIAWWNSEEAPAEAKDRRMSFIAAWIAMEQYGFKDSAKVGDAVPRQAWAFFSKTEKGWQSAN
;
A
#
# COMPACT_ATOMS: atom_id res chain seq x y z
N MET A 1 -59.90 16.79 -55.15
CA MET A 1 -58.58 16.19 -55.45
C MET A 1 -57.98 15.66 -54.16
N LYS A 2 -57.43 14.43 -54.20
CA LYS A 2 -56.26 13.86 -53.48
C LYS A 2 -55.92 14.40 -52.07
N LYS A 3 -55.51 13.62 -51.07
CA LYS A 3 -55.31 12.18 -50.80
C LYS A 3 -54.59 12.15 -49.43
N ILE A 4 -54.86 11.11 -48.64
CA ILE A 4 -53.90 10.37 -47.80
C ILE A 4 -53.46 10.96 -46.44
N SER A 5 -53.94 10.24 -45.42
CA SER A 5 -53.43 9.94 -44.08
C SER A 5 -51.92 9.95 -43.88
N VAL A 6 -51.44 10.31 -42.68
CA VAL A 6 -50.47 9.50 -41.92
C VAL A 6 -50.71 9.70 -40.42
N ALA A 7 -51.06 8.60 -39.74
CA ALA A 7 -51.00 8.48 -38.30
C ALA A 7 -49.54 8.51 -37.84
N ALA A 8 -49.20 9.36 -36.88
CA ALA A 8 -47.95 9.25 -36.13
C ALA A 8 -48.27 8.66 -34.74
N VAL A 9 -48.51 7.36 -34.72
CA VAL A 9 -48.21 6.51 -33.56
C VAL A 9 -46.74 6.11 -33.70
N LEU A 10 -46.05 5.93 -32.57
CA LEU A 10 -44.64 5.53 -32.37
C LEU A 10 -43.72 6.75 -32.17
N LEU A 11 -42.92 6.88 -31.12
CA LEU A 11 -42.59 5.99 -30.01
C LEU A 11 -42.36 6.92 -28.80
N SER A 12 -43.13 6.74 -27.73
CA SER A 12 -42.61 7.04 -26.40
C SER A 12 -41.58 5.95 -26.10
N THR A 13 -40.38 6.10 -26.66
CA THR A 13 -39.21 5.44 -26.09
C THR A 13 -39.11 5.97 -24.67
N LEU A 14 -39.59 5.16 -23.73
CA LEU A 14 -39.12 5.16 -22.35
C LEU A 14 -37.61 5.27 -22.42
N ALA A 15 -37.12 6.48 -22.18
CA ALA A 15 -35.76 6.72 -21.79
C ALA A 15 -35.58 6.02 -20.43
N LEU A 16 -35.37 4.71 -20.48
CA LEU A 16 -34.40 4.08 -19.59
C LEU A 16 -33.04 4.63 -20.00
N ALA A 17 -32.80 5.90 -19.67
CA ALA A 17 -31.46 6.36 -19.39
C ALA A 17 -30.89 5.34 -18.40
N GLY A 18 -29.88 4.59 -18.84
CA GLY A 18 -29.41 3.41 -18.15
C GLY A 18 -29.16 3.71 -16.68
N CYS A 19 -29.80 2.94 -15.80
CA CYS A 19 -29.26 2.73 -14.46
C CYS A 19 -27.78 2.37 -14.65
N ASP A 20 -26.90 3.15 -14.01
CA ASP A 20 -25.45 3.03 -14.05
C ASP A 20 -24.99 1.57 -13.98
N ASP A 21 -24.73 0.95 -15.12
CA ASP A 21 -24.21 -0.42 -15.20
C ASP A 21 -22.72 -0.41 -14.88
N LYS A 22 -22.43 -0.22 -13.60
CA LYS A 22 -21.11 -0.08 -13.00
C LYS A 22 -21.10 -0.87 -11.68
N PRO A 23 -19.93 -1.31 -11.19
CA PRO A 23 -19.83 -1.87 -9.85
C PRO A 23 -20.36 -0.87 -8.81
N SER A 24 -21.10 -1.39 -7.83
CA SER A 24 -21.68 -0.55 -6.77
C SER A 24 -20.60 0.04 -5.87
N ASP A 25 -20.89 1.19 -5.26
CA ASP A 25 -19.98 1.82 -4.30
C ASP A 25 -19.71 0.91 -3.11
N LYS A 26 -20.72 0.18 -2.61
CA LYS A 26 -20.54 -0.78 -1.51
C LYS A 26 -19.53 -1.87 -1.88
N LEU A 27 -19.72 -2.55 -3.01
CA LEU A 27 -18.82 -3.61 -3.46
C LEU A 27 -17.41 -3.08 -3.68
N SER A 28 -17.28 -1.98 -4.42
CA SER A 28 -15.97 -1.43 -4.76
C SER A 28 -15.23 -0.88 -3.55
N SER A 29 -15.92 -0.20 -2.63
CA SER A 29 -15.37 0.29 -1.38
C SER A 29 -14.88 -0.86 -0.52
N GLU A 30 -15.65 -1.93 -0.31
CA GLU A 30 -15.23 -3.06 0.53
C GLU A 30 -13.97 -3.76 0.00
N VAL A 31 -13.86 -3.93 -1.32
CA VAL A 31 -12.68 -4.54 -1.95
C VAL A 31 -11.47 -3.62 -1.88
N ILE A 32 -11.62 -2.37 -2.30
CA ILE A 32 -10.50 -1.42 -2.39
C ILE A 32 -10.06 -0.96 -1.00
N ARG A 33 -10.96 -0.92 -0.02
CA ARG A 33 -10.62 -0.59 1.37
C ARG A 33 -9.62 -1.60 1.94
N LYS A 34 -9.78 -2.89 1.66
CA LYS A 34 -8.81 -3.92 2.07
C LYS A 34 -7.43 -3.68 1.47
N ILE A 35 -7.36 -3.19 0.23
CA ILE A 35 -6.09 -2.84 -0.43
C ILE A 35 -5.47 -1.62 0.27
N ALA A 36 -6.26 -0.57 0.55
CA ALA A 36 -5.77 0.61 1.25
C ALA A 36 -5.33 0.31 2.69
N ASP A 37 -6.06 -0.54 3.40
CA ASP A 37 -5.73 -0.92 4.79
C ASP A 37 -4.44 -1.75 4.88
N ASN A 38 -3.93 -2.32 3.78
CA ASN A 38 -2.58 -2.93 3.76
C ASN A 38 -1.47 -1.90 3.95
N ASP A 39 -1.70 -0.63 3.62
CA ASP A 39 -0.77 0.48 3.90
C ASP A 39 -0.90 0.94 5.37
N SER A 40 -1.94 0.52 6.10
CA SER A 40 -2.17 0.88 7.51
C SER A 40 -1.40 -0.06 8.44
N THR A 41 -0.24 0.38 8.90
CA THR A 41 0.55 -0.29 9.94
C THR A 41 0.50 0.49 11.26
N GLU A 42 1.09 -0.05 12.33
CA GLU A 42 1.19 0.68 13.59
C GLU A 42 1.88 2.04 13.39
N GLY A 43 1.20 3.12 13.79
CA GLY A 43 1.62 4.50 13.54
C GLY A 43 1.09 5.14 12.26
N LEU A 44 0.35 4.38 11.44
CA LEU A 44 -0.27 4.85 10.20
C LEU A 44 -1.75 4.48 10.12
N GLU A 45 -2.55 5.40 9.62
CA GLU A 45 -3.97 5.17 9.39
C GLU A 45 -4.45 5.68 8.03
N VAL A 46 -5.41 4.97 7.46
CA VAL A 46 -6.12 5.37 6.24
C VAL A 46 -7.24 6.33 6.59
N THR A 47 -7.19 7.54 6.04
CA THR A 47 -8.17 8.61 6.22
C THR A 47 -8.66 9.14 4.89
N ASN A 48 -9.79 9.84 4.88
CA ASN A 48 -10.39 10.46 3.68
C ASN A 48 -10.51 9.49 2.49
N PHE A 49 -10.98 8.26 2.76
CA PHE A 49 -11.13 7.22 1.75
C PHE A 49 -12.35 7.49 0.87
N GLU A 50 -12.11 7.97 -0.34
CA GLU A 50 -13.14 8.49 -1.23
C GLU A 50 -12.97 7.96 -2.65
N ARG A 51 -14.10 7.68 -3.31
CA ARG A 51 -14.08 7.23 -4.71
C ARG A 51 -13.62 8.39 -5.60
N ALA A 52 -12.50 8.19 -6.30
CA ALA A 52 -11.89 9.22 -7.14
C ALA A 52 -12.34 9.12 -8.60
N ASN A 53 -12.39 7.90 -9.15
CA ASN A 53 -12.85 7.68 -10.51
C ASN A 53 -13.40 6.27 -10.74
N GLY A 54 -13.98 6.07 -11.92
CA GLY A 54 -14.34 4.77 -12.46
C GLY A 54 -14.23 4.79 -13.98
N GLN A 55 -13.58 3.79 -14.56
CA GLN A 55 -13.33 3.72 -15.99
C GLN A 55 -13.67 2.32 -16.54
N VAL A 56 -14.50 2.28 -17.58
CA VAL A 56 -14.71 1.06 -18.38
C VAL A 56 -13.43 0.76 -19.15
N ASP A 57 -13.01 -0.49 -19.19
CA ASP A 57 -11.86 -0.91 -19.99
C ASP A 57 -12.12 -0.66 -21.48
N GLN A 58 -11.09 -0.17 -22.19
CA GLN A 58 -11.23 0.17 -23.61
C GLN A 58 -11.46 -1.05 -24.50
N ASN A 59 -11.06 -2.24 -24.05
CA ASN A 59 -11.15 -3.49 -24.80
C ASN A 59 -12.31 -4.38 -24.32
N SER A 60 -12.96 -4.05 -23.21
CA SER A 60 -14.06 -4.85 -22.66
C SER A 60 -15.06 -4.01 -21.86
N ALA A 61 -16.30 -3.93 -22.35
CA ALA A 61 -17.41 -3.33 -21.61
C ALA A 61 -17.76 -4.12 -20.32
N ASN A 62 -17.26 -5.35 -20.19
CA ASN A 62 -17.47 -6.18 -19.00
C ASN A 62 -16.38 -6.00 -17.95
N LEU A 63 -15.39 -5.12 -18.17
CA LEU A 63 -14.32 -4.84 -17.20
C LEU A 63 -14.36 -3.37 -16.81
N TYR A 64 -14.30 -3.10 -15.51
CA TYR A 64 -14.41 -1.76 -14.96
C TYR A 64 -13.36 -1.54 -13.88
N LYS A 65 -12.50 -0.54 -14.05
CA LYS A 65 -11.55 -0.11 -13.03
C LYS A 65 -12.20 0.91 -12.12
N VAL A 66 -12.17 0.69 -10.81
CA VAL A 66 -12.54 1.69 -9.81
C VAL A 66 -11.31 2.13 -9.04
N THR A 67 -11.12 3.43 -8.86
CA THR A 67 -10.02 4.00 -8.06
C THR A 67 -10.60 4.80 -6.91
N TYR A 68 -10.03 4.60 -5.72
CA TYR A 68 -10.24 5.43 -4.54
C TYR A 68 -8.96 6.20 -4.25
N SER A 69 -9.12 7.45 -3.84
CA SER A 69 -8.05 8.24 -3.21
C SER A 69 -8.22 8.17 -1.70
N TYR A 70 -7.10 8.20 -1.00
CA TYR A 70 -7.08 8.26 0.46
C TYR A 70 -5.80 8.93 0.93
N ASN A 71 -5.75 9.24 2.22
CA ASN A 71 -4.59 9.78 2.88
C ASN A 71 -4.05 8.75 3.87
N LEU A 72 -2.75 8.51 3.82
CA LEU A 72 -2.05 7.78 4.87
C LEU A 72 -1.54 8.80 5.88
N ARG A 73 -2.03 8.75 7.11
CA ARG A 73 -1.76 9.75 8.17
C ARG A 73 -0.92 9.17 9.29
N LEU A 74 0.05 9.93 9.77
CA LEU A 74 0.83 9.59 10.97
C LEU A 74 -0.01 9.75 12.24
N THR A 75 -0.09 8.69 13.04
CA THR A 75 -0.80 8.70 14.34
C THR A 75 0.14 8.82 15.54
N GLN A 76 1.44 8.64 15.31
CA GLN A 76 2.49 8.75 16.33
C GLN A 76 3.75 9.42 15.73
N PRO A 77 4.73 9.80 16.54
CA PRO A 77 5.96 10.44 16.06
C PRO A 77 6.63 9.61 14.96
N TYR A 78 7.19 10.29 13.94
CA TYR A 78 7.72 9.64 12.74
C TYR A 78 8.73 8.52 13.03
N ALA A 79 9.68 8.77 13.93
CA ALA A 79 10.68 7.78 14.34
C ALA A 79 10.04 6.53 14.98
N GLU A 80 8.98 6.68 15.77
CA GLU A 80 8.25 5.57 16.39
C GLU A 80 7.49 4.76 15.33
N THR A 81 6.90 5.41 14.34
CA THR A 81 6.29 4.73 13.18
C THR A 81 7.31 3.94 12.38
N VAL A 82 8.50 4.50 12.13
CA VAL A 82 9.61 3.78 11.50
C VAL A 82 9.98 2.54 12.33
N LEU A 83 10.12 2.68 13.65
CA LEU A 83 10.41 1.57 14.56
C LEU A 83 9.33 0.49 14.54
N ALA A 84 8.05 0.88 14.56
CA ALA A 84 6.94 -0.07 14.53
C ALA A 84 6.96 -0.90 13.24
N ASN A 85 7.19 -0.26 12.09
CA ASN A 85 7.35 -0.94 10.81
C ASN A 85 8.61 -1.83 10.76
N ALA A 86 9.72 -1.38 11.37
CA ALA A 86 10.93 -2.19 11.47
C ALA A 86 10.71 -3.49 12.26
N LYS A 87 9.94 -3.43 13.34
CA LYS A 87 9.55 -4.60 14.14
C LYS A 87 8.68 -5.57 13.34
N LEU A 88 7.77 -5.07 12.49
CA LEU A 88 6.98 -5.91 11.58
C LEU A 88 7.91 -6.67 10.62
N TYR A 89 8.86 -5.99 9.97
CA TYR A 89 9.83 -6.63 9.09
C TYR A 89 10.69 -7.69 9.80
N GLN A 90 11.14 -7.42 11.02
CA GLN A 90 11.91 -8.43 11.76
C GLN A 90 11.05 -9.65 12.12
N ARG A 91 9.78 -9.45 12.52
CA ARG A 91 8.85 -10.54 12.81
C ARG A 91 8.56 -11.38 11.57
N ASP A 92 8.37 -10.73 10.42
CA ASP A 92 8.07 -11.41 9.16
C ASP A 92 9.29 -12.22 8.68
N LYS A 93 10.50 -11.67 8.83
CA LYS A 93 11.76 -12.40 8.61
C LYS A 93 11.85 -13.63 9.51
N ALA A 94 11.60 -13.48 10.82
CA ALA A 94 11.61 -14.61 11.76
C ALA A 94 10.54 -15.66 11.45
N THR A 95 9.38 -15.24 10.95
CA THR A 95 8.29 -16.13 10.54
C THR A 95 8.66 -16.92 9.28
N ASN A 96 9.29 -16.27 8.31
CA ASN A 96 9.75 -16.91 7.08
C ASN A 96 10.92 -17.87 7.33
N ALA A 97 11.84 -17.54 8.25
CA ALA A 97 12.91 -18.44 8.64
C ALA A 97 12.38 -19.75 9.25
N LYS A 98 11.26 -19.72 10.00
CA LYS A 98 10.60 -20.93 10.52
C LYS A 98 10.00 -21.84 9.44
N ARG A 99 9.85 -21.35 8.21
CA ARG A 99 9.35 -22.13 7.07
C ARG A 99 10.48 -22.81 6.29
N GLU A 100 11.73 -22.53 6.63
CA GLU A 100 12.89 -23.24 6.10
C GLU A 100 12.90 -24.68 6.61
N THR A 101 13.13 -25.60 5.69
CA THR A 101 13.15 -27.06 5.89
C THR A 101 14.57 -27.59 6.14
N GLY A 102 15.61 -26.85 5.73
CA GLY A 102 17.01 -27.28 5.81
C GLY A 102 17.39 -28.35 4.78
N ALA A 103 16.52 -28.62 3.80
CA ALA A 103 16.80 -29.55 2.71
C ALA A 103 17.87 -28.99 1.75
N PHE A 104 18.55 -29.89 1.02
CA PHE A 104 19.56 -29.51 0.04
C PHE A 104 19.02 -28.57 -1.07
N PHE A 105 17.76 -28.74 -1.46
CA PHE A 105 17.02 -27.82 -2.31
C PHE A 105 15.87 -27.18 -1.54
N ASP A 106 16.20 -26.31 -0.61
CA ASP A 106 15.22 -25.51 0.12
C ASP A 106 14.92 -24.21 -0.64
N ALA A 107 13.82 -24.21 -1.39
CA ALA A 107 13.37 -23.03 -2.14
C ALA A 107 13.06 -21.85 -1.22
N THR A 108 12.56 -22.10 -0.01
CA THR A 108 12.24 -21.05 0.98
C THR A 108 13.52 -20.41 1.50
N ALA A 109 14.54 -21.20 1.82
CA ALA A 109 15.84 -20.68 2.25
C ALA A 109 16.52 -19.87 1.13
N LEU A 110 16.40 -20.33 -0.13
CA LEU A 110 16.88 -19.58 -1.29
C LEU A 110 16.14 -18.24 -1.45
N GLU A 111 14.82 -18.25 -1.38
CA GLU A 111 13.99 -17.04 -1.45
C GLU A 111 14.35 -16.05 -0.33
N ASN A 112 14.46 -16.52 0.92
CA ASN A 112 14.86 -15.71 2.06
C ASN A 112 16.27 -15.11 1.87
N SER A 113 17.20 -15.88 1.30
CA SER A 113 18.56 -15.41 1.00
C SER A 113 18.56 -14.31 -0.07
N VAL A 114 17.81 -14.49 -1.17
CA VAL A 114 17.66 -13.48 -2.23
C VAL A 114 17.01 -12.21 -1.69
N ASN A 115 15.93 -12.33 -0.92
CA ASN A 115 15.25 -11.20 -0.31
C ASN A 115 16.17 -10.44 0.65
N SER A 116 16.95 -11.16 1.47
CA SER A 116 17.95 -10.56 2.37
C SER A 116 19.05 -9.81 1.60
N MET A 117 19.53 -10.37 0.49
CA MET A 117 20.52 -9.73 -0.38
C MET A 117 19.98 -8.44 -0.99
N GLN A 118 18.78 -8.48 -1.57
CA GLN A 118 18.14 -7.31 -2.18
C GLN A 118 17.90 -6.18 -1.18
N GLN A 119 17.40 -6.53 0.01
CA GLN A 119 17.22 -5.57 1.11
C GLN A 119 18.55 -4.95 1.54
N SER A 120 19.60 -5.76 1.66
CA SER A 120 20.94 -5.27 1.99
C SER A 120 21.46 -4.29 0.93
N MET A 121 21.29 -4.61 -0.36
CA MET A 121 21.68 -3.72 -1.45
C MET A 121 20.91 -2.40 -1.42
N LEU A 122 19.59 -2.45 -1.25
CA LEU A 122 18.73 -1.26 -1.17
C LEU A 122 19.18 -0.33 -0.04
N VAL A 123 19.36 -0.87 1.16
CA VAL A 123 19.76 -0.09 2.34
C VAL A 123 21.17 0.49 2.17
N ASN A 124 22.14 -0.32 1.74
CA ASN A 124 23.51 0.16 1.56
C ASN A 124 23.58 1.24 0.47
N GLN A 125 22.84 1.09 -0.63
CA GLN A 125 22.80 2.09 -1.68
C GLN A 125 22.11 3.38 -1.22
N TRP A 126 21.01 3.28 -0.46
CA TRP A 126 20.34 4.45 0.10
C TRP A 126 21.21 5.19 1.14
N ILE A 127 22.00 4.47 1.95
CA ILE A 127 23.01 5.08 2.82
C ILE A 127 24.09 5.77 1.99
N ALA A 128 24.63 5.08 0.97
CA ALA A 128 25.69 5.63 0.13
C ALA A 128 25.24 6.91 -0.60
N ASN A 129 23.98 6.98 -1.04
CA ASN A 129 23.41 8.16 -1.69
C ASN A 129 23.29 9.40 -0.76
N GLN A 130 23.54 9.25 0.54
CA GLN A 130 23.53 10.34 1.51
C GLN A 130 24.93 10.81 1.89
N ASP A 131 25.98 10.20 1.33
CA ASP A 131 27.38 10.47 1.65
C ASP A 131 27.60 10.51 3.18
N ASP A 132 28.38 11.48 3.68
CA ASP A 132 28.65 11.67 5.11
C ASP A 132 27.42 12.17 5.90
N GLY A 133 26.33 12.54 5.21
CA GLY A 133 25.11 13.09 5.81
C GLY A 133 24.27 12.06 6.57
N PHE A 134 24.42 10.77 6.26
CA PHE A 134 23.61 9.71 6.88
C PHE A 134 23.73 9.71 8.41
N LYS A 135 24.94 9.89 8.95
CA LYS A 135 25.17 9.84 10.40
C LYS A 135 24.37 10.92 11.14
N ALA A 136 24.47 12.17 10.67
CA ALA A 136 23.75 13.29 11.27
C ALA A 136 22.23 13.12 11.17
N ARG A 137 21.76 12.62 10.01
CA ARG A 137 20.35 12.35 9.75
C ARG A 137 19.78 11.25 10.66
N ARG A 138 20.52 10.15 10.80
CA ARG A 138 20.21 9.07 11.73
C ARG A 138 20.13 9.60 13.15
N ASP A 139 21.15 10.33 13.59
CA ASP A 139 21.19 10.83 14.97
C ASP A 139 20.01 11.77 15.24
N ALA A 140 19.65 12.65 14.29
CA ALA A 140 18.48 13.51 14.41
C ALA A 140 17.15 12.75 14.47
N LEU A 141 17.02 11.63 13.74
CA LEU A 141 15.82 10.79 13.79
C LEU A 141 15.72 10.00 15.11
N LEU A 142 16.85 9.50 15.61
CA LEU A 142 16.88 8.64 16.79
C LEU A 142 16.83 9.42 18.11
N ASP A 143 17.46 10.59 18.19
CA ASP A 143 17.59 11.42 19.40
C ASP A 143 16.26 11.65 20.15
N PRO A 144 15.14 12.01 19.49
CA PRO A 144 13.87 12.20 20.19
C PRO A 144 13.15 10.89 20.57
N CYS A 145 13.66 9.72 20.20
CA CYS A 145 13.00 8.43 20.34
C CYS A 145 13.86 7.43 21.12
N ALA A 146 13.72 7.41 22.45
CA ALA A 146 14.44 6.47 23.31
C ALA A 146 14.23 4.98 22.91
N PRO A 147 13.01 4.51 22.56
CA PRO A 147 12.81 3.16 22.04
C PRO A 147 13.57 2.87 20.74
N CYS A 148 13.74 3.89 19.88
CA CYS A 148 14.49 3.76 18.62
C CYS A 148 15.99 3.63 18.89
N ILE A 149 16.54 4.39 19.84
CA ILE A 149 17.93 4.27 20.28
C ILE A 149 18.20 2.86 20.84
N ALA A 150 17.34 2.38 21.75
CA ALA A 150 17.46 1.04 22.32
C ALA A 150 17.45 -0.04 21.23
N TRP A 151 16.51 0.06 20.29
CA TRP A 151 16.45 -0.84 19.14
C TRP A 151 17.72 -0.78 18.27
N TRP A 152 18.16 0.43 17.93
CA TRP A 152 19.33 0.66 17.08
C TRP A 152 20.62 0.11 17.69
N ASN A 153 20.80 0.30 18.99
CA ASN A 153 21.94 -0.23 19.73
C ASN A 153 21.82 -1.74 19.93
N SER A 154 20.59 -2.26 20.03
CA SER A 154 20.29 -3.69 20.22
C SER A 154 21.04 -4.28 21.42
N GLU A 155 21.09 -3.54 22.54
CA GLU A 155 21.88 -3.92 23.72
C GLU A 155 21.40 -5.25 24.30
N GLU A 156 20.09 -5.53 24.25
CA GLU A 156 19.55 -6.82 24.72
C GLU A 156 19.74 -7.99 23.74
N ALA A 157 20.10 -7.73 22.47
CA ALA A 157 20.32 -8.77 21.47
C ALA A 157 21.46 -8.39 20.48
N PRO A 158 22.73 -8.35 20.94
CA PRO A 158 23.84 -7.89 20.11
C PRO A 158 24.05 -8.70 18.83
N ALA A 159 23.71 -10.00 18.84
CA ALA A 159 23.78 -10.87 17.67
C ALA A 159 22.81 -10.45 16.54
N GLU A 160 21.72 -9.75 16.89
CA GLU A 160 20.72 -9.26 15.93
C GLU A 160 20.98 -7.81 15.50
N ALA A 161 22.00 -7.14 16.04
CA ALA A 161 22.17 -5.70 15.89
C ALA A 161 22.25 -5.25 14.42
N LYS A 162 22.94 -6.02 13.57
CA LYS A 162 23.00 -5.74 12.13
C LYS A 162 21.61 -5.82 11.51
N ASP A 163 20.89 -6.92 11.74
CA ASP A 163 19.57 -7.15 11.16
C ASP A 163 18.54 -6.10 11.63
N ARG A 164 18.55 -5.77 12.92
CA ARG A 164 17.67 -4.74 13.49
C ARG A 164 17.89 -3.35 12.88
N ARG A 165 19.16 -2.97 12.67
CA ARG A 165 19.51 -1.71 11.97
C ARG A 165 19.08 -1.73 10.52
N MET A 166 19.28 -2.85 9.83
CA MET A 166 18.84 -3.00 8.44
C MET A 166 17.32 -2.91 8.31
N SER A 167 16.56 -3.57 9.20
CA SER A 167 15.10 -3.45 9.24
C SER A 167 14.63 -2.04 9.56
N PHE A 168 15.33 -1.34 10.46
CA PHE A 168 15.03 0.06 10.77
C PHE A 168 15.22 0.97 9.56
N ILE A 169 16.35 0.84 8.86
CA ILE A 169 16.61 1.64 7.66
C ILE A 169 15.65 1.26 6.52
N ALA A 170 15.35 -0.02 6.33
CA ALA A 170 14.37 -0.45 5.32
C ALA A 170 12.98 0.14 5.59
N ALA A 171 12.54 0.16 6.85
CA ALA A 171 11.29 0.81 7.23
C ALA A 171 11.33 2.32 6.98
N TRP A 172 12.47 2.98 7.28
CA TRP A 172 12.66 4.39 6.98
C TRP A 172 12.56 4.68 5.48
N ILE A 173 13.23 3.87 4.65
CA ILE A 173 13.15 3.97 3.18
C ILE A 173 11.70 3.81 2.70
N ALA A 174 10.95 2.84 3.24
CA ALA A 174 9.55 2.63 2.89
C ALA A 174 8.68 3.85 3.23
N MET A 175 8.90 4.45 4.41
CA MET A 175 8.22 5.68 4.82
C MET A 175 8.52 6.87 3.89
N GLU A 176 9.76 7.02 3.44
CA GLU A 176 10.14 8.01 2.43
C GLU A 176 9.48 7.76 1.07
N GLN A 177 9.41 6.48 0.65
CA GLN A 177 8.74 6.08 -0.59
C GLN A 177 7.23 6.33 -0.54
N TYR A 178 6.62 6.28 0.64
CA TYR A 178 5.24 6.75 0.84
C TYR A 178 5.11 8.27 0.74
N GLY A 179 6.21 9.02 0.89
CA GLY A 179 6.29 10.47 0.76
C GLY A 179 6.46 11.21 2.08
N PHE A 180 6.62 10.51 3.21
CA PHE A 180 6.91 11.15 4.48
C PHE A 180 8.36 11.65 4.51
N LYS A 181 8.56 12.81 5.13
CA LYS A 181 9.89 13.39 5.37
C LYS A 181 10.29 13.16 6.82
N ASP A 182 11.58 13.23 7.13
CA ASP A 182 12.06 13.05 8.51
C ASP A 182 11.47 14.05 9.50
N SER A 183 11.11 15.23 9.02
CA SER A 183 10.47 16.28 9.80
C SER A 183 8.96 16.12 9.94
N ALA A 184 8.38 15.02 9.44
CA ALA A 184 6.95 14.76 9.51
C ALA A 184 6.49 14.64 10.97
N LYS A 185 5.31 15.18 11.24
CA LYS A 185 4.71 15.25 12.57
C LYS A 185 3.46 14.38 12.63
N VAL A 186 3.03 14.10 13.86
CA VAL A 186 1.73 13.49 14.10
C VAL A 186 0.64 14.32 13.42
N GLY A 187 -0.23 13.66 12.67
CA GLY A 187 -1.28 14.29 11.88
C GLY A 187 -0.89 14.63 10.45
N ASP A 188 0.41 14.65 10.10
CA ASP A 188 0.83 14.80 8.71
C ASP A 188 0.34 13.61 7.89
N ALA A 189 -0.05 13.89 6.65
CA ALA A 189 -0.63 12.89 5.78
C ALA A 189 -0.07 12.98 4.36
N VAL A 190 0.06 11.82 3.72
CA VAL A 190 0.50 11.69 2.33
C VAL A 190 -0.64 11.14 1.48
N PRO A 191 -0.92 11.73 0.30
CA PRO A 191 -1.99 11.26 -0.57
C PRO A 191 -1.59 9.95 -1.25
N ARG A 192 -2.57 9.04 -1.36
CA ARG A 192 -2.44 7.70 -1.93
C ARG A 192 -3.64 7.37 -2.80
N GLN A 193 -3.48 6.35 -3.62
CA GLN A 193 -4.56 5.79 -4.43
C GLN A 193 -4.53 4.27 -4.37
N ALA A 194 -5.70 3.66 -4.32
CA ALA A 194 -5.89 2.22 -4.48
C ALA A 194 -6.95 1.99 -5.54
N TRP A 195 -6.80 0.91 -6.30
CA TRP A 195 -7.74 0.58 -7.36
C TRP A 195 -7.89 -0.93 -7.49
N ALA A 196 -9.02 -1.35 -8.04
CA ALA A 196 -9.29 -2.73 -8.41
C ALA A 196 -10.11 -2.77 -9.70
N PHE A 197 -10.00 -3.89 -10.41
CA PHE A 197 -10.86 -4.19 -11.53
C PHE A 197 -12.09 -4.98 -11.07
N PHE A 198 -13.20 -4.78 -11.76
CA PHE A 198 -14.46 -5.48 -11.53
C PHE A 198 -14.93 -6.04 -12.86
N SER A 199 -15.41 -7.27 -12.84
CA SER A 199 -15.97 -7.94 -14.01
C SER A 199 -17.48 -8.05 -13.91
N LYS A 200 -18.17 -7.78 -15.02
CA LYS A 200 -19.61 -8.00 -15.13
C LYS A 200 -19.87 -9.46 -15.48
N THR A 201 -20.73 -10.10 -14.70
CA THR A 201 -21.22 -11.47 -14.93
C THR A 201 -22.73 -11.51 -15.02
N GLU A 202 -23.29 -12.68 -15.33
CA GLU A 202 -24.73 -12.94 -15.27
C GLU A 202 -25.34 -12.66 -13.89
N LYS A 203 -24.52 -12.73 -12.81
CA LYS A 203 -24.92 -12.45 -11.43
C LYS A 203 -24.69 -11.00 -11.00
N GLY A 204 -24.24 -10.14 -11.91
CA GLY A 204 -23.85 -8.75 -11.64
C GLY A 204 -22.34 -8.53 -11.60
N TRP A 205 -21.94 -7.35 -11.10
CA TRP A 205 -20.54 -6.97 -10.95
C TRP A 205 -19.88 -7.70 -9.77
N GLN A 206 -18.66 -8.17 -9.97
CA GLN A 206 -17.82 -8.80 -8.95
C GLN A 206 -16.35 -8.37 -9.10
N SER A 207 -15.53 -8.55 -8.06
CA SER A 207 -14.07 -8.32 -8.16
C SER A 207 -13.49 -9.16 -9.29
N ALA A 208 -12.74 -8.55 -10.19
CA ALA A 208 -11.90 -9.25 -11.15
C ALA A 208 -10.54 -9.45 -10.46
N ASN A 209 -10.38 -10.61 -9.84
CA ASN A 209 -9.10 -11.01 -9.25
C ASN A 209 -8.09 -11.29 -10.35
#